data_AF-A0A954F3A9-F1
#
_entry.id   AF-A0A954F3A9-F1
#
_cell.length_a   1.000
_cell.length_b   1.000
_cell.length_c   1.000
_cell.angle_alpha   90.00
_cell.angle_beta   90.00
_cell.angle_gamma   90.00
#
_symmetry.space_group_name_H-M   'P 1'
#
loop_
_entity.id
_entity.type
_entity.pdbx_description
1 polymer ?
#
loop_
_entity_poly.entity_id
_entity_poly.type
_entity_poly.pdbx_seq_one_letter_code
_entity_poly.pdbx_strand_id
1 'polypeptide(L)'
;AEHLGIDGDHVHAVDISFAEDGCYAGFDASSPLAQSGGKLQVLAQIAESVGSLALIGDGATDLEAAPVCARFIAFAGVEDRPFVTQSADRVCRHADLAALLPLICSDEELARLADHPDHAPLVQAAQTLVHS
;
A
#
# COMPACT_ATOMS: atom_id res chain seq x y z
N ALA A 1 1.62 1.01 -14.04
CA ALA A 1 1.18 -0.35 -13.71
C ALA A 1 1.78 -1.36 -14.68
N GLU A 2 1.58 -1.17 -15.99
CA GLU A 2 2.11 -2.06 -17.05
C GLU A 2 3.62 -2.32 -16.98
N HIS A 3 4.44 -1.27 -16.74
CA HIS A 3 5.89 -1.43 -16.61
C HIS A 3 6.31 -2.34 -15.44
N LEU A 4 5.45 -2.46 -14.42
CA LEU A 4 5.65 -3.32 -13.26
C LEU A 4 4.87 -4.63 -13.35
N GLY A 5 4.19 -4.89 -14.48
CA GLY A 5 3.36 -6.09 -14.68
C GLY A 5 2.10 -6.16 -13.80
N ILE A 6 1.64 -5.01 -13.28
CA ILE A 6 0.41 -4.94 -12.47
C ILE A 6 -0.78 -4.75 -13.41
N ASP A 7 -1.79 -5.61 -13.26
CA ASP A 7 -3.05 -5.53 -13.99
C ASP A 7 -3.74 -4.17 -13.72
N GLY A 8 -4.31 -3.56 -14.75
CA GLY A 8 -5.05 -2.31 -14.64
C GLY A 8 -6.24 -2.42 -13.68
N ASP A 9 -6.87 -3.60 -13.60
CA ASP A 9 -7.99 -3.84 -12.69
C ASP A 9 -7.59 -3.84 -11.21
N HIS A 10 -6.29 -3.94 -10.91
CA HIS A 10 -5.73 -3.80 -9.55
C HIS A 10 -5.29 -2.36 -9.24
N VAL A 11 -5.48 -1.42 -10.16
CA VAL A 11 -5.09 -0.02 -9.99
C VAL A 11 -6.34 0.82 -9.81
N HIS A 12 -6.55 1.30 -8.59
CA HIS A 12 -7.60 2.26 -8.29
C HIS A 12 -6.98 3.65 -8.15
N ALA A 13 -7.27 4.53 -9.12
CA ALA A 13 -6.78 5.90 -9.16
C ALA A 13 -7.87 6.86 -9.64
N VAL A 14 -7.66 8.15 -9.42
CA VAL A 14 -8.53 9.20 -9.99
C VAL A 14 -8.09 9.45 -11.42
N ASP A 15 -9.01 9.27 -12.36
CA ASP A 15 -8.73 9.55 -13.77
C ASP A 15 -8.48 11.04 -13.99
N ILE A 16 -7.53 11.34 -14.87
CA ILE A 16 -7.21 12.70 -15.29
C ILE A 16 -7.46 12.86 -16.79
N SER A 17 -7.94 14.03 -17.17
CA SER A 17 -8.23 14.40 -18.55
C SER A 17 -7.27 15.48 -19.03
N PHE A 18 -6.91 15.40 -20.30
CA PHE A 18 -6.08 16.39 -20.99
C PHE A 18 -6.86 16.98 -22.16
N ALA A 19 -6.64 18.25 -22.45
CA ALA A 19 -7.15 18.92 -23.64
C ALA A 19 -6.39 18.47 -24.90
N GLU A 20 -6.89 18.83 -26.08
CA GLU A 20 -6.28 18.45 -27.36
C GLU A 20 -4.83 18.95 -27.54
N ASP A 21 -4.46 20.02 -26.84
CA ASP A 21 -3.10 20.59 -26.82
C ASP A 21 -2.18 19.90 -25.80
N GLY A 22 -2.66 18.86 -25.10
CA GLY A 22 -1.93 18.14 -24.07
C GLY A 22 -1.90 18.84 -22.70
N CYS A 23 -2.57 19.99 -22.54
CA CYS A 23 -2.68 20.65 -21.25
C CYS A 23 -3.62 19.89 -20.32
N TYR A 24 -3.31 19.94 -19.01
CA TYR A 24 -4.19 19.40 -17.97
C TYR A 24 -5.56 20.08 -18.02
N ALA A 25 -6.61 19.30 -18.20
CA ALA A 25 -7.98 19.80 -18.29
C ALA A 25 -8.79 19.55 -17.01
N GLY A 26 -8.44 18.55 -16.21
CA GLY A 26 -9.13 18.22 -14.97
C GLY A 26 -8.95 16.78 -14.53
N PHE A 27 -9.72 16.39 -13.53
CA PHE A 27 -9.78 15.04 -12.97
C PHE A 27 -11.23 14.62 -12.73
N ASP A 28 -11.47 13.31 -12.62
CA ASP A 28 -12.79 12.79 -12.27
C ASP A 28 -13.12 13.09 -10.79
N ALA A 29 -13.81 14.20 -10.56
CA ALA A 29 -14.28 14.58 -9.23
C ALA A 29 -15.39 13.68 -8.68
N SER A 30 -16.02 12.85 -9.52
CA SER A 30 -17.01 11.88 -9.07
C SER A 30 -16.39 10.62 -8.48
N SER A 31 -15.09 10.38 -8.75
CA SER A 31 -14.34 9.28 -8.17
C SER A 31 -14.37 9.34 -6.64
N PRO A 32 -14.68 8.22 -5.95
CA PRO A 32 -14.57 8.15 -4.50
C PRO A 32 -13.18 8.57 -4.03
N LEU A 33 -12.13 8.18 -4.74
CA LEU A 33 -10.73 8.49 -4.39
C LEU A 33 -10.38 9.98 -4.46
N ALA A 34 -11.23 10.81 -5.06
CA ALA A 34 -11.11 12.26 -5.04
C ALA A 34 -11.76 12.93 -3.80
N GLN A 35 -12.42 12.15 -2.95
CA GLN A 35 -13.20 12.63 -1.81
C GLN A 35 -12.64 12.10 -0.48
N SER A 36 -12.89 12.83 0.61
CA SER A 36 -12.57 12.35 1.97
C SER A 36 -13.34 11.05 2.26
N GLY A 37 -12.68 10.08 2.90
CA GLY A 37 -13.25 8.73 3.10
C GLY A 37 -13.30 7.86 1.84
N GLY A 38 -12.87 8.36 0.68
CA GLY A 38 -12.88 7.63 -0.59
C GLY A 38 -12.14 6.29 -0.58
N LYS A 39 -10.95 6.28 0.05
CA LYS A 39 -10.15 5.06 0.22
C LYS A 39 -10.91 4.01 1.02
N LEU A 40 -11.61 4.40 2.09
CA LEU A 40 -12.41 3.48 2.90
C LEU A 40 -13.47 2.79 2.05
N GLN A 41 -14.20 3.55 1.21
CA GLN A 41 -15.22 3.00 0.32
C GLN A 41 -14.63 1.99 -0.67
N VAL A 42 -13.52 2.33 -1.32
CA VAL A 42 -12.87 1.44 -2.30
C VAL A 42 -12.32 0.18 -1.62
N LEU A 43 -11.63 0.32 -0.49
CA LEU A 43 -11.09 -0.84 0.25
C LEU A 43 -12.18 -1.75 0.79
N ALA A 44 -13.33 -1.20 1.22
CA ALA A 44 -14.47 -2.01 1.63
C ALA A 44 -14.99 -2.90 0.49
N GLN A 45 -15.11 -2.33 -0.73
CA GLN A 45 -15.52 -3.09 -1.92
C GLN A 45 -14.49 -4.16 -2.29
N ILE A 46 -13.20 -3.85 -2.22
CA ILE A 46 -12.14 -4.83 -2.50
C ILE A 46 -12.19 -5.97 -1.47
N ALA A 47 -12.35 -5.65 -0.17
CA ALA A 47 -12.41 -6.64 0.91
C ALA A 47 -13.56 -7.65 0.73
N GLU A 48 -14.67 -7.26 0.13
CA GLU A 48 -15.77 -8.18 -0.21
C GLU A 48 -15.34 -9.28 -1.18
N SER A 49 -14.37 -9.00 -2.06
CA SER A 49 -13.90 -9.94 -3.10
C SER A 49 -12.70 -10.79 -2.67
N VAL A 50 -11.76 -10.23 -1.91
CA VAL A 50 -10.50 -10.91 -1.55
C VAL A 50 -10.39 -11.28 -0.07
N GLY A 51 -11.31 -10.82 0.77
CA GLY A 51 -11.28 -11.02 2.21
C GLY A 51 -10.36 -10.03 2.93
N SER A 52 -9.35 -10.54 3.63
CA SER A 52 -8.51 -9.73 4.52
C SER A 52 -7.52 -8.86 3.76
N LEU A 53 -7.46 -7.56 4.12
CA LEU A 53 -6.53 -6.58 3.53
C LEU A 53 -5.46 -6.15 4.52
N ALA A 54 -4.24 -5.99 4.03
CA ALA A 54 -3.20 -5.19 4.69
C ALA A 54 -3.06 -3.87 3.92
N LEU A 55 -3.24 -2.74 4.61
CA LEU A 55 -3.06 -1.41 4.04
C LEU A 55 -1.70 -0.85 4.45
N ILE A 56 -0.96 -0.32 3.47
CA ILE A 56 0.32 0.33 3.67
C ILE A 56 0.19 1.76 3.18
N GLY A 57 0.48 2.72 4.06
CA GLY A 57 0.36 4.13 3.72
C GLY A 57 1.08 5.04 4.71
N ASP A 58 1.39 6.25 4.29
CA ASP A 58 2.10 7.26 5.08
C ASP A 58 1.18 8.40 5.54
N GLY A 59 -0.02 8.51 4.94
CA GLY A 59 -0.91 9.64 5.08
C GLY A 59 -2.06 9.42 6.06
N ALA A 60 -2.66 10.53 6.49
CA ALA A 60 -3.87 10.52 7.31
C ALA A 60 -5.08 9.90 6.57
N THR A 61 -5.14 10.02 5.23
CA THR A 61 -6.22 9.40 4.43
C THR A 61 -6.09 7.88 4.35
N ASP A 62 -4.88 7.33 4.47
CA ASP A 62 -4.68 5.88 4.60
C ASP A 62 -5.13 5.41 5.99
N LEU A 63 -4.73 6.14 7.04
CA LEU A 63 -5.17 5.85 8.40
C LEU A 63 -6.70 5.90 8.54
N GLU A 64 -7.37 6.84 7.89
CA GLU A 64 -8.83 6.93 7.85
C GLU A 64 -9.49 5.64 7.33
N ALA A 65 -8.83 4.95 6.39
CA ALA A 65 -9.31 3.71 5.80
C ALA A 65 -8.90 2.44 6.58
N ALA A 66 -8.03 2.56 7.58
CA ALA A 66 -7.58 1.43 8.41
C ALA A 66 -8.70 0.57 9.01
N PRO A 67 -9.88 1.12 9.43
CA PRO A 67 -10.94 0.31 10.06
C PRO A 67 -11.53 -0.82 9.21
N VAL A 68 -11.37 -0.78 7.87
CA VAL A 68 -11.84 -1.85 6.97
C VAL A 68 -10.75 -2.85 6.60
N CYS A 69 -9.53 -2.67 7.12
CA CYS A 69 -8.39 -3.54 6.87
C CYS A 69 -8.11 -4.43 8.08
N ALA A 70 -7.54 -5.61 7.83
CA ALA A 70 -7.09 -6.50 8.90
C ALA A 70 -5.80 -5.97 9.59
N ARG A 71 -5.04 -5.13 8.88
CA ARG A 71 -3.84 -4.49 9.39
C ARG A 71 -3.54 -3.20 8.64
N PHE A 72 -3.22 -2.14 9.37
CA PHE A 72 -2.62 -0.93 8.84
C PHE A 72 -1.13 -0.83 9.20
N ILE A 73 -0.31 -0.60 8.20
CA ILE A 73 1.15 -0.48 8.29
C ILE A 73 1.53 0.95 7.88
N ALA A 74 1.95 1.77 8.86
CA ALA A 74 2.43 3.11 8.56
C ALA A 74 3.81 3.04 7.88
N PHE A 75 3.92 3.59 6.67
CA PHE A 75 5.20 3.72 5.97
C PHE A 75 5.85 5.06 6.30
N ALA A 76 6.81 5.05 7.21
CA ALA A 76 7.57 6.19 7.70
C ALA A 76 9.03 6.19 7.20
N GLY A 77 9.33 5.44 6.13
CA GLY A 77 10.67 5.37 5.53
C GLY A 77 11.11 6.64 4.81
N VAL A 78 10.16 7.54 4.51
CA VAL A 78 10.42 8.84 3.86
C VAL A 78 10.19 9.99 4.83
N GLU A 79 9.02 10.04 5.46
CA GLU A 79 8.66 11.05 6.46
C GLU A 79 7.90 10.38 7.62
N ASP A 80 8.38 10.52 8.85
CA ASP A 80 7.66 10.03 10.04
C ASP A 80 6.64 11.10 10.47
N ARG A 81 5.35 10.76 10.31
CA ARG A 81 4.21 11.56 10.78
C ARG A 81 3.68 10.94 12.06
N PRO A 82 3.96 11.51 13.26
CA PRO A 82 3.60 10.88 14.53
C PRO A 82 2.11 10.52 14.68
N PHE A 83 1.21 11.34 14.13
CA PHE A 83 -0.23 11.05 14.14
C PHE A 83 -0.60 9.74 13.40
N VAL A 84 0.12 9.42 12.32
CA VAL A 84 -0.08 8.20 11.53
C VAL A 84 0.63 7.03 12.20
N THR A 85 1.90 7.19 12.59
CA THR A 85 2.70 6.10 13.14
C THR A 85 2.25 5.65 14.54
N GLN A 86 1.71 6.55 15.37
CA GLN A 86 1.16 6.20 16.68
C GLN A 86 -0.18 5.45 16.60
N SER A 87 -0.88 5.55 15.47
CA SER A 87 -2.21 4.97 15.26
C SER A 87 -2.17 3.68 14.44
N ALA A 88 -0.99 3.24 13.98
CA ALA A 88 -0.82 2.07 13.12
C ALA A 88 -0.50 0.79 13.91
N ASP A 89 -0.92 -0.37 13.39
CA ASP A 89 -0.63 -1.68 13.98
C ASP A 89 0.86 -2.04 13.90
N ARG A 90 1.49 -1.58 12.81
CA ARG A 90 2.90 -1.77 12.49
C ARG A 90 3.45 -0.49 11.85
N VAL A 91 4.75 -0.27 11.97
CA VAL A 91 5.44 0.89 11.38
C VAL A 91 6.70 0.43 10.66
N CYS A 92 6.85 0.80 9.39
CA CYS A 92 8.09 0.64 8.63
C CYS A 92 8.86 1.96 8.64
N ARG A 93 10.09 1.98 9.15
CA ARG A 93 10.97 3.18 9.14
C ARG A 93 12.12 3.08 8.15
N HIS A 94 12.19 2.01 7.38
CA HIS A 94 13.18 1.87 6.32
C HIS A 94 12.58 2.40 5.02
N ALA A 95 13.38 3.15 4.25
CA ALA A 95 12.97 3.66 2.94
C ALA A 95 12.78 2.56 1.89
N ASP A 96 13.28 1.36 2.15
CA ASP A 96 13.19 0.21 1.27
C ASP A 96 11.91 -0.59 1.52
N LEU A 97 11.15 -0.85 0.44
CA LEU A 97 9.91 -1.63 0.49
C LEU A 97 10.14 -3.09 0.90
N ALA A 98 11.35 -3.64 0.73
CA ALA A 98 11.67 -4.99 1.21
C ALA A 98 11.42 -5.12 2.73
N ALA A 99 11.62 -4.05 3.51
CA ALA A 99 11.36 -4.05 4.95
C ALA A 99 9.88 -4.23 5.31
N LEU A 100 8.96 -4.12 4.36
CA LEU A 100 7.53 -4.36 4.58
C LEU A 100 7.19 -5.85 4.66
N LEU A 101 7.97 -6.73 4.02
CA LEU A 101 7.71 -8.18 4.00
C LEU A 101 7.39 -8.77 5.38
N PRO A 102 8.24 -8.60 6.41
CA PRO A 102 7.96 -9.14 7.74
C PRO A 102 6.80 -8.46 8.48
N LEU A 103 6.33 -7.31 7.99
CA LEU A 103 5.18 -6.60 8.56
C LEU A 103 3.86 -7.07 7.92
N ILE A 104 3.92 -7.60 6.70
CA ILE A 104 2.76 -8.10 5.93
C ILE A 104 2.57 -9.59 6.20
N CYS A 105 3.61 -10.38 5.96
CA CYS A 105 3.58 -11.83 5.95
C CYS A 105 3.70 -12.44 7.35
N SER A 106 3.10 -13.61 7.53
CA SER A 106 3.37 -14.53 8.63
C SER A 106 4.73 -15.23 8.44
N ASP A 107 5.26 -15.83 9.51
CA ASP A 107 6.51 -16.61 9.46
C ASP A 107 6.44 -17.77 8.45
N GLU A 108 5.27 -18.43 8.34
CA GLU A 108 5.05 -19.51 7.37
C GLU A 108 5.09 -18.98 5.93
N GLU A 109 4.44 -17.84 5.66
CA GLU A 109 4.47 -17.22 4.33
C GLU A 109 5.88 -16.75 3.96
N LEU A 110 6.62 -16.16 4.89
CA LEU A 110 8.02 -15.77 4.68
C LEU A 110 8.90 -16.98 4.39
N ALA A 111 8.71 -18.10 5.08
CA ALA A 111 9.46 -19.33 4.82
C ALA A 111 9.19 -19.84 3.40
N ARG A 112 7.92 -19.88 2.98
CA ARG A 112 7.56 -20.27 1.60
C ARG A 112 8.16 -19.34 0.54
N LEU A 113 8.19 -18.03 0.81
CA LEU A 113 8.81 -17.05 -0.08
C LEU A 113 10.34 -17.23 -0.12
N ALA A 114 10.97 -17.55 1.02
CA ALA A 114 12.41 -17.80 1.08
C ALA A 114 12.82 -19.06 0.31
N ASP A 115 11.94 -20.06 0.24
CA ASP A 115 12.19 -21.31 -0.50
C ASP A 115 12.02 -21.13 -2.03
N HIS A 116 11.36 -20.06 -2.49
CA HIS A 116 11.17 -19.80 -3.91
C HIS A 116 12.33 -18.98 -4.49
N PRO A 117 13.03 -19.45 -5.55
CA PRO A 117 14.26 -18.81 -6.04
C PRO A 117 14.06 -17.36 -6.48
N ASP A 118 12.89 -17.03 -7.03
CA ASP A 118 12.58 -15.66 -7.49
C ASP A 118 12.28 -14.69 -6.33
N HIS A 119 11.97 -15.20 -5.13
CA HIS A 119 11.57 -14.39 -3.98
C HIS A 119 12.60 -14.40 -2.85
N ALA A 120 13.43 -15.44 -2.77
CA ALA A 120 14.48 -15.59 -1.76
C ALA A 120 15.40 -14.35 -1.63
N PRO A 121 15.86 -13.70 -2.73
CA PRO A 121 16.69 -12.50 -2.60
C PRO A 121 15.98 -11.34 -1.89
N LEU A 122 14.67 -11.18 -2.10
CA LEU A 122 13.88 -10.14 -1.46
C LEU A 122 13.69 -10.42 0.04
N VAL A 123 13.47 -11.68 0.42
CA VAL A 123 13.36 -12.08 1.83
C VAL A 123 14.70 -11.86 2.56
N GLN A 124 15.82 -12.19 1.93
CA GLN A 124 17.15 -11.94 2.50
C GLN A 124 17.44 -10.44 2.67
N ALA A 125 17.03 -9.61 1.70
CA ALA A 125 17.16 -8.15 1.80
C ALA A 125 16.33 -7.61 2.98
N ALA A 126 15.09 -8.07 3.12
CA ALA A 126 14.21 -7.70 4.24
C ALA A 126 14.82 -8.06 5.60
N GLN A 127 15.37 -9.27 5.73
CA GLN A 127 16.04 -9.72 6.96
C GLN A 127 17.26 -8.86 7.30
N THR A 128 18.04 -8.45 6.30
CA THR A 128 19.22 -7.60 6.52
C THR A 128 18.84 -6.24 7.09
N LEU A 129 17.76 -5.64 6.56
CA LEU A 129 17.27 -4.33 7.00
C LEU A 129 16.73 -4.34 8.44
N VAL A 130 16.10 -5.43 8.87
CA VAL A 130 15.57 -5.55 10.24
C VAL A 130 16.68 -5.65 11.30
N HIS A 131 17.88 -6.10 10.91
CA HIS A 131 19.03 -6.23 11.81
C HIS A 131 20.03 -5.06 11.74
N SER A 132 19.74 -4.02 10.93
CA SER A 132 20.57 -2.82 10.75
C SER A 132 19.99 -1.60 11.45
#